data_AF-A0A9D6UDX8-F1
#
_entry.id   AF-A0A9D6UDX8-F1
#
_cell.length_a   1.000
_cell.length_b   1.000
_cell.length_c   1.000
_cell.angle_alpha   90.00
_cell.angle_beta   90.00
_cell.angle_gamma   90.00
#
_symmetry.space_group_name_H-M   'P 1'
#
loop_
_entity.id
_entity.type
_entity.pdbx_description
1 polymer ?
#
loop_
_entity_poly.entity_id
_entity_poly.type
_entity_poly.pdbx_seq_one_letter_code
_entity_poly.pdbx_strand_id
1 'polypeptide(L)' 'RERAQTVADLRKERKFTLPTTIALENATNPFLRVEDPSVKAAMGMKGADPFAVFAAMRERKNSFAA' A
#
# COMPACT_ATOMS: atom_id res chain seq x y z
N ARG A 1 -5.23 8.50 0.94
CA ARG A 1 -6.27 8.64 -0.10
C ARG A 1 -5.82 9.60 -1.21
N GLU A 2 -5.27 10.77 -0.87
CA GLU A 2 -4.73 11.75 -1.82
C GLU A 2 -3.84 11.16 -2.93
N ARG A 3 -2.81 10.38 -2.57
CA ARG A 3 -1.92 9.75 -3.56
C ARG A 3 -2.66 8.89 -4.61
N ALA A 4 -3.67 8.13 -4.19
CA ALA A 4 -4.43 7.27 -5.09
C ALA A 4 -5.24 8.11 -6.11
N GLN A 5 -5.78 9.26 -5.68
CA GLN A 5 -6.46 10.20 -6.55
C GLN A 5 -5.49 10.81 -7.58
N THR A 6 -4.31 11.26 -7.14
CA THR A 6 -3.28 11.77 -8.05
C THR A 6 -2.86 10.73 -9.09
N VAL A 7 -2.70 9.46 -8.69
CA VAL A 7 -2.44 8.35 -9.64
C VAL A 7 -3.58 8.25 -10.65
N ALA A 8 -4.84 8.23 -10.17
CA ALA A 8 -5.99 8.08 -11.05
C ALA A 8 -6.06 9.18 -12.11
N ASP A 9 -5.80 10.44 -11.74
CA ASP A 9 -5.87 11.56 -12.67
C ASP A 9 -4.72 11.56 -13.68
N LEU A 10 -3.48 11.27 -13.24
CA LEU A 10 -2.35 11.08 -14.15
C LEU A 10 -2.61 9.96 -15.16
N ARG A 11 -3.25 8.86 -14.72
CA ARG A 11 -3.59 7.73 -15.59
C ARG A 11 -4.70 8.07 -16.59
N LYS A 12 -5.70 8.88 -16.21
CA LYS A 12 -6.70 9.41 -17.16
C LYS A 12 -6.05 10.22 -18.28
N GLU A 13 -5.03 10.99 -17.95
CA GLU A 13 -4.26 11.79 -18.91
C GLU A 13 -3.16 10.99 -19.64
N ARG A 14 -3.07 9.66 -19.43
CA ARG A 14 -2.03 8.78 -19.98
C ARG A 14 -0.60 9.23 -19.64
N LYS A 15 -0.40 9.93 -18.52
CA LYS A 15 0.91 10.36 -18.02
C LYS A 15 1.56 9.27 -17.17
N PHE A 16 2.89 9.36 -17.05
CA PHE A 16 3.66 8.50 -16.15
C PHE A 16 3.36 8.84 -14.68
N THR A 17 3.35 7.81 -13.83
CA THR A 17 3.19 7.94 -12.37
C THR A 17 4.50 7.76 -11.62
N LEU A 18 5.60 7.71 -12.37
CA LEU A 18 6.97 7.51 -11.96
C LEU A 18 7.83 8.64 -12.55
N PRO A 19 8.96 8.99 -11.91
CA PRO A 19 9.49 8.43 -10.66
C PRO A 19 8.67 8.85 -9.41
N THR A 20 8.83 8.10 -8.31
CA THR A 20 8.40 8.50 -6.96
C THR A 20 9.63 8.70 -6.05
N THR A 21 9.40 9.10 -4.79
CA THR A 21 10.46 9.25 -3.78
C THR A 21 10.28 8.21 -2.67
N ILE A 22 11.37 7.79 -2.02
CA ILE A 22 11.30 6.87 -0.87
C ILE A 22 10.40 7.43 0.25
N ALA A 23 10.45 8.74 0.49
CA ALA A 23 9.58 9.40 1.45
C ALA A 23 8.08 9.22 1.10
N LEU A 24 7.73 9.37 -0.18
CA LEU A 24 6.37 9.17 -0.66
C LEU A 24 5.94 7.70 -0.57
N GLU A 25 6.83 6.77 -0.90
CA GLU A 25 6.55 5.33 -0.78
C GLU A 25 6.34 4.93 0.69
N ASN A 26 7.19 5.35 1.61
CA ASN A 26 6.96 5.10 3.05
C ASN A 26 5.64 5.69 3.55
N ALA A 27 5.26 6.86 3.03
CA ALA A 27 4.01 7.51 3.40
C ALA A 27 2.76 6.82 2.83
N THR A 28 2.85 6.08 1.72
CA THR A 28 1.65 5.65 0.97
C THR A 28 1.58 4.16 0.63
N ASN A 29 2.71 3.47 0.59
CA ASN A 29 2.79 2.08 0.20
C ASN A 29 2.51 1.16 1.39
N PRO A 30 1.43 0.35 1.36
CA PRO A 30 1.06 -0.48 2.50
C PRO A 30 2.10 -1.56 2.83
N PHE A 31 2.91 -2.00 1.85
CA PHE A 31 3.98 -2.99 2.07
C PHE A 31 5.15 -2.44 2.88
N LEU A 32 5.40 -1.12 2.83
CA LEU A 32 6.43 -0.45 3.62
C LEU A 32 5.92 0.00 4.99
N ARG A 33 4.63 -0.23 5.28
CA ARG A 33 3.94 0.23 6.48
C ARG A 33 3.40 -0.93 7.32
N VAL A 34 3.91 -2.15 7.14
CA VAL A 34 3.42 -3.35 7.85
C VAL A 34 3.61 -3.30 9.37
N GLU A 35 4.49 -2.44 9.86
CA GLU A 35 4.68 -2.18 11.29
C GLU A 35 3.64 -1.23 11.87
N ASP A 36 2.99 -0.42 11.03
CA ASP A 36 2.03 0.59 11.46
C ASP A 36 0.78 -0.06 12.08
N PRO A 37 0.41 0.30 13.33
CA PRO A 37 -0.78 -0.24 14.00
C PRO A 37 -2.06 -0.13 13.17
N SER A 38 -2.19 0.94 12.36
CA SER A 38 -3.36 1.14 11.49
C SER A 38 -3.42 0.11 10.35
N VAL A 39 -2.27 -0.24 9.76
CA VAL A 39 -2.17 -1.27 8.71
C VAL A 39 -2.43 -2.65 9.30
N LYS A 40 -1.86 -2.95 10.47
CA LYS A 40 -2.14 -4.20 11.20
C LYS A 40 -3.63 -4.33 11.54
N ALA A 41 -4.26 -3.24 11.97
CA ALA A 41 -5.69 -3.20 12.25
C ALA A 41 -6.54 -3.44 11.00
N ALA A 42 -6.22 -2.79 9.87
CA ALA A 42 -6.90 -3.00 8.59
C ALA A 42 -6.74 -4.44 8.07
N MET A 43 -5.62 -5.09 8.39
CA MET A 43 -5.39 -6.49 8.07
C MET A 43 -6.10 -7.47 9.02
N GLY A 44 -6.66 -7.00 10.14
CA GLY A 44 -7.23 -7.86 11.18
C GLY A 44 -6.16 -8.59 12.01
N MET A 45 -4.93 -8.08 12.02
CA MET A 45 -3.73 -8.72 12.58
C MET A 45 -3.07 -7.82 13.63
N LYS A 46 -3.87 -7.18 14.49
CA LYS A 46 -3.35 -6.34 15.58
C LYS A 46 -2.39 -7.16 16.46
N GLY A 47 -1.24 -6.58 16.78
CA GLY A 47 -0.21 -7.25 17.58
C GLY A 47 0.58 -8.36 16.86
N ALA A 48 0.24 -8.68 15.60
CA ALA A 48 0.99 -9.66 14.83
C ALA A 48 2.39 -9.14 14.44
N ASP A 49 3.27 -10.10 14.19
CA ASP A 49 4.60 -9.86 13.67
C ASP A 49 4.55 -9.18 12.26
N PRO A 50 5.40 -8.17 11.98
CA PRO A 50 5.41 -7.47 10.70
C PRO A 50 5.59 -8.37 9.47
N PHE A 51 6.39 -9.44 9.57
CA PHE A 51 6.60 -10.39 8.47
C PHE A 51 5.31 -11.18 8.18
N ALA A 52 4.60 -11.62 9.21
CA ALA A 52 3.30 -12.28 9.04
C ALA A 52 2.26 -11.36 8.37
N VAL A 53 2.24 -10.07 8.77
CA VAL A 53 1.36 -9.06 8.16
C VAL A 53 1.70 -8.83 6.69
N PHE A 54 3.00 -8.74 6.36
CA PHE A 54 3.47 -8.60 4.98
C PHE A 54 3.05 -9.79 4.11
N ALA A 55 3.28 -11.02 4.59
CA ALA A 55 2.94 -12.24 3.87
C ALA A 55 1.43 -12.30 3.59
N ALA A 56 0.60 -12.10 4.61
CA ALA A 56 -0.86 -12.08 4.46
C ALA A 56 -1.34 -10.97 3.49
N MET A 57 -0.70 -9.79 3.53
CA MET A 57 -1.02 -8.69 2.63
C MET A 57 -0.67 -9.04 1.17
N ARG A 58 0.46 -9.69 0.94
CA ARG A 58 0.88 -10.12 -0.39
C ARG A 58 -0.07 -11.16 -0.96
N GLU A 59 -0.49 -12.14 -0.16
CA GLU A 59 -1.47 -13.14 -0.57
C GLU A 59 -2.82 -12.51 -0.93
N ARG A 60 -3.33 -11.60 -0.10
CA ARG A 60 -4.57 -10.86 -0.42
C ARG A 60 -4.43 -10.08 -1.73
N LYS A 61 -3.29 -9.45 -1.98
CA LYS A 61 -3.03 -8.71 -3.22
C LYS A 61 -2.90 -9.65 -4.44
N ASN A 62 -2.41 -10.88 -4.27
CA ASN A 62 -2.32 -11.86 -5.35
C ASN A 62 -3.70 -12.27 -5.87
N SER A 63 -4.67 -12.45 -4.96
CA SER A 63 -6.04 -12.85 -5.29
C SER A 63 -6.99 -11.68 -5.54
N PHE A 64 -6.51 -10.44 -5.43
CA PHE A 64 -7.33 -9.25 -5.62
C PHE A 64 -7.65 -9.05 -7.11
N ALA A 65 -8.87 -9.40 -7.51
CA ALA A 65 -9.40 -9.07 -8.83
C ALA A 65 -9.92 -7.62 -8.85
N ALA A 66 -9.65 -6.92 -9.95
CA ALA A 66 -10.05 -5.53 -10.18
C ALA A 66 -11.53 -5.41 -10.57
#